data_AF-A0A2W0AH65-F1
#
_entry.id   AF-A0A2W0AH65-F1
#
_cell.length_a   1.000
_cell.length_b   1.000
_cell.length_c   1.000
_cell.angle_alpha   90.00
_cell.angle_beta   90.00
_cell.angle_gamma   90.00
#
_symmetry.space_group_name_H-M   'P 1'
#
loop_
_entity.id
_entity.type
_entity.pdbx_description
1 polymer ?
#
loop_
_entity_poly.entity_id
_entity_poly.type
_entity_poly.pdbx_seq_one_letter_code
_entity_poly.pdbx_strand_id
1 'polypeptide(L)'
;MGFVAIGVGEYVKLHVKANPEENPSELLARLRSCVSDALTGARCQCGAPIWVVGSVSAGYACFTCITGEAFPSEDYEIDEVRRPW
;
A
#
# COMPACT_ATOMS: atom_id res chain seq x y z
N MET A 1 -5.70 15.14 -7.06
CA MET A 1 -6.46 14.03 -6.44
C MET A 1 -5.48 12.89 -6.23
N GLY A 2 -5.55 12.20 -5.09
CA GLY A 2 -4.65 11.11 -4.74
C GLY A 2 -5.41 10.02 -4.00
N PHE A 3 -4.69 9.03 -3.49
CA PHE A 3 -5.26 7.90 -2.77
C PHE A 3 -6.24 8.29 -1.66
N VAL A 4 -7.22 7.43 -1.44
CA VAL A 4 -8.08 7.42 -0.26
C VAL A 4 -7.23 6.95 0.93
N ALA A 5 -7.11 7.78 1.97
CA ALA A 5 -6.31 7.43 3.13
C ALA A 5 -7.02 6.34 3.97
N ILE A 6 -6.27 5.34 4.41
CA ILE A 6 -6.74 4.30 5.34
C ILE A 6 -5.68 4.01 6.39
N GLY A 7 -6.09 3.73 7.63
CA GLY A 7 -5.18 3.27 8.66
C GLY A 7 -4.82 1.79 8.47
N VAL A 8 -3.60 1.40 8.84
CA VAL A 8 -3.11 0.01 8.71
C VAL A 8 -4.09 -1.02 9.27
N GLY A 9 -4.59 -0.81 10.49
CA GLY A 9 -5.51 -1.74 11.13
C GLY A 9 -6.87 -1.86 10.43
N GLU A 10 -7.34 -0.78 9.80
CA GLU A 10 -8.61 -0.81 9.06
C GLU A 10 -8.45 -1.52 7.72
N TYR A 11 -7.33 -1.30 7.03
CA TYR A 11 -7.00 -2.04 5.82
C TYR A 11 -6.92 -3.55 6.08
N VAL A 12 -6.23 -3.98 7.16
CA VAL A 12 -6.13 -5.42 7.52
C VAL A 12 -7.52 -6.04 7.71
N LYS A 13 -8.43 -5.36 8.42
CA LYS A 13 -9.81 -5.86 8.62
C LYS A 13 -10.57 -5.99 7.31
N LEU A 14 -10.51 -4.97 6.44
CA LEU A 14 -11.18 -4.99 5.15
C LEU A 14 -10.63 -6.10 4.25
N HIS A 15 -9.31 -6.25 4.20
CA HIS A 15 -8.64 -7.23 3.37
C HIS A 15 -9.00 -8.66 3.78
N VAL A 16 -8.93 -8.99 5.07
CA VAL A 16 -9.23 -10.34 5.59
C VAL A 16 -10.73 -10.66 5.48
N LYS A 17 -11.61 -9.66 5.56
CA LYS A 17 -13.04 -9.85 5.28
C LYS A 17 -13.29 -10.29 3.83
N ALA A 18 -12.50 -9.77 2.88
CA ALA A 18 -12.60 -10.12 1.47
C ALA A 18 -11.82 -11.40 1.11
N ASN A 19 -10.76 -11.72 1.86
CA ASN A 19 -9.86 -12.86 1.64
C ASN A 19 -9.71 -13.65 2.96
N PRO A 20 -10.68 -14.51 3.32
CA PRO A 20 -10.71 -15.20 4.62
C PRO A 20 -9.54 -16.16 4.88
N GLU A 21 -8.82 -16.55 3.83
CA GLU A 21 -7.62 -17.38 3.88
C GLU A 21 -6.35 -16.61 4.27
N GLU A 22 -6.36 -15.28 4.14
CA GLU A 22 -5.23 -14.43 4.51
C GLU A 22 -5.07 -14.36 6.04
N ASN A 23 -3.84 -14.56 6.52
CA ASN A 23 -3.55 -14.48 7.94
C ASN A 23 -3.41 -13.01 8.37
N PRO A 24 -4.27 -12.49 9.27
CA PRO A 24 -4.26 -11.08 9.66
C PRO A 24 -2.93 -10.63 10.30
N SER A 25 -2.27 -11.51 11.04
CA SER A 25 -1.01 -11.21 11.72
C SER A 25 0.16 -11.15 10.72
N GLU A 26 0.18 -12.07 9.76
CA GLU A 26 1.21 -12.07 8.70
C GLU A 26 1.02 -10.89 7.75
N LEU A 27 -0.22 -10.58 7.36
CA LEU A 27 -0.54 -9.39 6.57
C LEU A 27 -0.11 -8.11 7.29
N LEU A 28 -0.42 -7.98 8.59
CA LEU A 28 -0.01 -6.84 9.39
C LEU A 28 1.52 -6.69 9.43
N ALA A 29 2.25 -7.79 9.60
CA ALA A 29 3.71 -7.77 9.61
C ALA A 29 4.30 -7.32 8.26
N ARG A 30 3.79 -7.86 7.15
CA ARG A 30 4.20 -7.45 5.80
C ARG A 30 3.89 -5.97 5.53
N LEU A 31 2.70 -5.50 5.90
CA LEU A 31 2.30 -4.09 5.79
C LEU A 31 3.24 -3.19 6.58
N ARG A 32 3.55 -3.52 7.83
CA ARG A 32 4.44 -2.71 8.67
C ARG A 32 5.84 -2.62 8.11
N SER A 33 6.37 -3.70 7.54
CA SER A 33 7.63 -3.69 6.81
C SER A 33 7.57 -2.74 5.61
N CYS A 34 6.51 -2.84 4.80
CA CYS A 34 6.35 -2.02 3.61
C CYS A 34 6.15 -0.52 3.93
N VAL A 35 5.42 -0.20 5.02
CA VAL A 35 5.30 1.17 5.55
C VAL A 35 6.66 1.72 5.95
N SER A 36 7.45 0.95 6.72
CA SER A 36 8.81 1.34 7.11
C SER A 36 9.69 1.66 5.90
N ASP A 37 9.63 0.81 4.87
CA ASP A 37 10.42 0.99 3.66
C ASP A 37 9.95 2.21 2.85
N ALA A 38 8.64 2.45 2.75
CA ALA A 38 8.11 3.66 2.13
C ALA A 38 8.54 4.94 2.89
N LEU A 39 8.53 4.92 4.22
CA LEU A 39 8.98 6.04 5.05
C LEU A 39 10.47 6.32 4.89
N THR A 40 11.29 5.29 4.71
CA THR A 40 12.73 5.41 4.42
C THR A 40 13.05 5.75 2.96
N GLY A 41 12.03 5.84 2.10
CA GLY A 41 12.15 6.34 0.74
C GLY A 41 12.34 5.25 -0.32
N ALA A 42 11.88 4.03 -0.06
CA ALA A 42 11.80 2.98 -1.06
C ALA A 42 11.03 3.43 -2.31
N ARG A 43 11.52 3.01 -3.47
CA ARG A 43 11.01 3.42 -4.78
C ARG A 43 10.83 2.22 -5.70
N CYS A 44 9.85 2.34 -6.58
CA CYS A 44 9.68 1.46 -7.72
C CYS A 44 10.88 1.60 -8.68
N GLN A 45 11.09 0.60 -9.54
CA GLN A 45 12.10 0.64 -10.59
C GLN A 45 11.96 1.86 -11.53
N CYS A 46 10.75 2.39 -11.72
CA CYS A 46 10.51 3.60 -12.50
C CYS A 46 10.89 4.91 -11.77
N GLY A 47 11.31 4.82 -10.50
CA GLY A 47 11.70 5.95 -9.66
C GLY A 47 10.57 6.57 -8.83
N ALA A 48 9.30 6.22 -9.08
CA ALA A 48 8.17 6.66 -8.27
C ALA A 48 8.19 6.05 -6.86
N PRO A 49 7.61 6.71 -5.84
CA PRO A 49 7.38 6.09 -4.53
C PRO A 49 6.60 4.77 -4.67
N ILE A 50 6.91 3.79 -3.83
CA ILE A 50 6.11 2.56 -3.78
C ILE A 50 4.69 2.87 -3.28
N TRP A 51 3.72 2.10 -3.77
CA TRP A 51 2.35 2.12 -3.28
C TRP A 51 2.20 0.99 -2.26
N VAL A 52 2.08 1.30 -0.96
CA VAL A 52 2.21 0.30 0.12
C VAL A 52 1.11 -0.75 0.03
N VAL A 53 -0.13 -0.32 -0.17
CA VAL A 53 -1.30 -1.21 -0.28
C VAL A 53 -1.13 -2.23 -1.41
N GLY A 54 -0.61 -1.82 -2.57
CA GLY A 54 -0.31 -2.77 -3.66
C GLY A 54 0.96 -3.56 -3.42
N SER A 55 2.00 -2.92 -2.89
CA SER A 55 3.34 -3.51 -2.76
C SER A 55 3.41 -4.67 -1.78
N VAL A 56 2.51 -4.71 -0.78
CA VAL A 56 2.44 -5.82 0.17
C VAL A 56 2.11 -7.16 -0.50
N SER A 57 1.48 -7.14 -1.67
CA SER A 57 1.02 -8.34 -2.40
C SER A 57 1.64 -8.48 -3.79
N ALA A 58 1.89 -7.38 -4.50
CA ALA A 58 2.36 -7.39 -5.90
C ALA A 58 3.87 -7.14 -6.04
N GLY A 59 4.60 -6.95 -4.94
CA GLY A 59 6.02 -6.58 -4.94
C GLY A 59 6.25 -5.07 -4.93
N TYR A 60 7.47 -4.65 -4.56
CA TYR A 60 7.82 -3.24 -4.28
C TYR A 60 7.76 -2.33 -5.52
N ALA A 61 6.56 -1.88 -5.86
CA ALA A 61 6.28 -1.10 -7.06
C ALA A 61 5.26 0.02 -6.81
N CYS A 62 5.22 0.99 -7.71
CA CYS A 62 4.25 2.09 -7.63
C CYS A 62 2.91 1.65 -8.23
N PHE A 63 1.86 2.41 -7.95
CA PHE A 63 0.51 2.18 -8.45
C PHE A 63 0.47 1.93 -9.95
N THR A 64 1.00 2.84 -10.77
CA THR A 64 0.98 2.70 -12.24
C THR A 64 1.73 1.47 -12.73
N CYS A 65 2.82 1.06 -12.08
CA CYS A 65 3.53 -0.17 -12.47
C CYS A 65 2.79 -1.44 -12.04
N ILE A 66 1.95 -1.38 -11.01
CA ILE A 66 1.13 -2.51 -10.54
C ILE A 66 -0.15 -2.64 -11.36
N THR A 67 -0.88 -1.54 -11.58
CA THR A 67 -2.23 -1.56 -12.17
C THR A 67 -2.26 -1.16 -13.65
N GLY A 68 -1.24 -0.42 -14.12
CA GLY A 68 -1.26 0.24 -15.43
C GLY A 68 -2.03 1.55 -15.46
N GLU A 69 -2.60 1.99 -14.34
CA GLU A 69 -3.46 3.19 -14.26
C GLU A 69 -2.69 4.45 -13.84
N ALA A 70 -3.23 5.60 -14.23
CA ALA A 70 -2.61 6.90 -13.96
C ALA A 70 -3.15 7.61 -12.70
N PHE A 71 -4.39 7.29 -12.28
CA PHE A 71 -5.10 8.06 -11.25
C PHE A 71 -5.57 7.15 -10.12
N PRO A 72 -5.04 7.30 -8.89
CA PRO A 72 -5.37 6.41 -7.78
C PRO A 72 -6.52 6.96 -6.91
N SER A 73 -7.41 7.79 -7.45
CA SER A 73 -8.38 8.52 -6.63
C SER A 73 -9.43 7.66 -5.93
N GLU A 74 -9.56 6.40 -6.36
CA GLU A 74 -10.50 5.42 -5.80
C GLU A 74 -9.77 4.32 -5.01
N ASP A 75 -8.44 4.37 -4.97
CA ASP A 75 -7.59 3.36 -4.35
C ASP A 75 -7.11 3.80 -2.98
N TYR A 76 -6.96 2.82 -2.10
CA TYR A 76 -6.46 3.07 -0.76
C TYR A 76 -4.93 3.25 -0.73
N GLU A 77 -4.46 4.09 0.17
CA GLU A 77 -3.08 4.10 0.64
C GLU A 77 -3.02 4.34 2.15
N ILE A 78 -1.98 3.80 2.78
CA ILE A 78 -1.76 3.95 4.21
C ILE A 78 -1.52 5.42 4.57
N ASP A 79 -2.28 5.91 5.54
CA ASP A 79 -2.22 7.30 6.03
C ASP A 79 -0.83 7.73 6.51
N GLU A 80 -0.07 6.82 7.14
CA GLU A 80 1.27 7.06 7.65
C GLU A 80 2.28 7.46 6.56
N VAL A 81 2.12 6.97 5.32
CA VAL A 81 3.08 7.22 4.22
C VAL A 81 2.67 8.38 3.32
N ARG A 82 1.49 8.96 3.57
CA ARG A 82 1.05 10.17 2.85
C ARG A 82 1.96 11.33 3.21
N ARG A 83 2.78 11.75 2.25
CA ARG A 83 3.48 13.04 2.33
C ARG A 83 2.49 14.17 1.98
N PRO A 84 2.51 15.30 2.70
CA PRO A 84 1.88 16.51 2.20
C PRO A 84 2.54 16.87 0.87
N TRP A 85 1.71 17.11 -0.15
CA TRP A 85 2.13 17.58 -1.48
C TRP A 85 2.75 18.97 -1.39
#